data_AF-A0A8T6NM48-F1
#
_entry.id   AF-A0A8T6NM48-F1
#
_cell.length_a   1.000
_cell.length_b   1.000
_cell.length_c   1.000
_cell.angle_alpha   90.00
_cell.angle_beta   90.00
_cell.angle_gamma   90.00
#
_symmetry.space_group_name_H-M   'P 1'
#
loop_
_entity.id
_entity.type
_entity.pdbx_description
1 polymer ?
#
loop_
_entity_poly.entity_id
_entity_poly.type
_entity_poly.pdbx_seq_one_letter_code
_entity_poly.pdbx_strand_id
1 'polypeptide(L)'
;MEEDWRSFGADRINDLPIIEKWPRLSSHDRMVEMFSKMGVLQSGPLHDALLRSSRGYHSLPLPSNIGDVNIETSALRMPWWIDVSVHQSLLPGLYETIQVLQSLDIRQGDDVLIIGPRGNWWTEIA
;
A
#
# COMPACT_ATOMS: atom_id res chain seq x y z
N MET A 1 20.88 -30.77 -8.34
CA MET A 1 21.99 -30.02 -7.73
C MET A 1 21.33 -29.03 -6.79
N GLU A 2 21.44 -29.27 -5.47
CA GLU A 2 21.04 -28.28 -4.47
C GLU A 2 22.05 -27.14 -4.55
N GLU A 3 21.62 -25.94 -4.93
CA GLU A 3 22.49 -24.77 -4.90
C GLU A 3 22.87 -24.50 -3.45
N ASP A 4 24.16 -24.63 -3.15
CA ASP A 4 24.70 -24.44 -1.82
C ASP A 4 24.78 -22.95 -1.50
N TRP A 5 23.65 -22.41 -1.02
CA TRP A 5 23.50 -21.04 -0.53
C TRP A 5 24.56 -20.66 0.52
N ARG A 6 25.22 -21.63 1.17
CA ARG A 6 26.29 -21.38 2.14
C ARG A 6 27.51 -20.72 1.53
N SER A 7 27.79 -21.00 0.25
CA SER A 7 28.93 -20.44 -0.49
C SER A 7 28.83 -18.92 -0.75
N PHE A 8 27.65 -18.31 -0.56
CA PHE A 8 27.42 -16.87 -0.73
C PHE A 8 27.54 -16.05 0.57
N GLY A 9 28.11 -16.64 1.64
CA GLY A 9 28.38 -15.92 2.89
C GLY A 9 27.34 -16.15 4.00
N ALA A 10 26.63 -17.29 3.97
CA ALA A 10 25.73 -17.68 5.06
C ALA A 10 26.44 -17.77 6.42
N ASP A 11 27.75 -18.02 6.44
CA ASP A 11 28.57 -18.06 7.65
C ASP A 11 28.61 -16.72 8.41
N ARG A 12 28.27 -15.61 7.72
CA ARG A 12 28.23 -14.25 8.30
C ARG A 12 26.84 -13.84 8.77
N ILE A 13 25.86 -14.74 8.75
CA ILE A 13 24.51 -14.44 9.25
C ILE A 13 24.54 -14.09 10.75
N ASN A 14 25.49 -14.65 11.49
CA ASN A 14 25.73 -14.35 12.90
C ASN A 14 26.46 -13.01 13.11
N ASP A 15 27.05 -12.42 12.07
CA ASP A 15 27.64 -11.07 12.10
C ASP A 15 26.56 -10.00 11.88
N LEU A 16 25.36 -10.37 11.43
CA LEU A 16 24.27 -9.43 11.25
C LEU A 16 23.78 -8.94 12.61
N PRO A 17 23.41 -7.64 12.73
CA PRO A 17 22.83 -7.13 13.95
C PRO A 17 21.58 -7.92 14.32
N ILE A 18 21.44 -8.19 15.61
CA ILE A 18 20.26 -8.86 16.16
C ILE A 18 19.04 -8.00 15.81
N ILE A 19 18.05 -8.61 15.15
CA ILE A 19 16.78 -7.95 14.86
C ILE A 19 16.01 -7.84 16.18
N GLU A 20 16.10 -6.68 16.84
CA GLU A 20 15.29 -6.39 18.05
C GLU A 20 13.80 -6.29 17.71
N LYS A 21 13.48 -5.87 16.47
CA LYS A 21 12.11 -5.71 16.00
C LYS A 21 12.00 -5.94 14.50
N TRP A 22 11.05 -6.78 14.11
CA TRP A 22 10.73 -6.99 12.71
C TRP A 22 10.15 -5.71 12.09
N PRO A 23 10.58 -5.34 10.86
CA PRO A 23 9.98 -4.23 10.14
C PRO A 23 8.49 -4.50 9.95
N ARG A 24 7.67 -3.47 10.19
CA ARG A 24 6.23 -3.49 9.95
C ARG A 24 5.90 -2.42 8.93
N LEU A 25 4.84 -2.65 8.17
CA LEU A 25 4.25 -1.62 7.34
C LEU A 25 3.79 -0.45 8.24
N SER A 26 3.99 0.76 7.72
CA SER A 26 3.55 1.97 8.42
C SER A 26 2.02 2.07 8.38
N SER A 27 1.44 2.80 9.33
CA SER A 27 0.03 3.21 9.24
C SER A 27 -0.21 4.10 8.02
N HIS A 28 -1.45 4.11 7.53
CA HIS A 28 -1.88 4.96 6.42
C HIS A 28 -1.47 6.44 6.63
N ASP A 29 -1.87 7.05 7.74
CA ASP A 29 -1.61 8.46 8.03
C ASP A 29 -0.11 8.79 8.04
N ARG A 30 0.70 7.91 8.62
CA ARG A 30 2.16 8.09 8.66
C ARG A 30 2.76 8.09 7.25
N MET A 31 2.24 7.26 6.36
CA MET A 31 2.71 7.24 4.97
C MET A 31 2.27 8.47 4.18
N VAL A 32 1.03 8.95 4.38
CA VAL A 32 0.54 10.20 3.77
C VAL A 32 1.44 11.38 4.19
N GLU A 33 1.71 11.50 5.47
CA GLU A 33 2.60 12.51 6.04
C GLU A 33 4.04 12.40 5.52
N MET A 34 4.56 11.18 5.39
CA MET A 34 5.88 10.96 4.79
C MET A 34 5.93 11.39 3.33
N PHE A 35 4.93 11.05 2.52
CA PHE A 35 4.89 11.44 1.11
C PHE A 35 4.77 12.96 0.95
N SER A 36 4.03 13.63 1.85
CA SER A 36 3.97 15.08 1.91
C SER A 36 5.34 15.69 2.19
N LYS A 37 6.02 15.22 3.25
CA LYS A 37 7.37 15.68 3.63
C LYS A 37 8.44 15.41 2.59
N MET A 38 8.31 14.34 1.81
CA MET A 38 9.22 13.98 0.73
C MET A 38 8.94 14.75 -0.58
N GLY A 39 7.89 15.56 -0.63
CA GLY A 39 7.48 16.28 -1.85
C GLY A 39 6.86 15.38 -2.93
N VAL A 40 6.52 14.13 -2.58
CA VAL A 40 5.79 13.19 -3.45
C VAL A 40 4.32 13.58 -3.55
N LEU A 41 3.74 14.01 -2.43
CA LEU A 41 2.39 14.55 -2.30
C LEU A 41 2.49 16.06 -2.11
N GLN A 42 2.11 16.81 -3.14
CA GLN A 42 2.22 18.27 -3.21
C GLN A 42 0.86 18.96 -3.14
N SER A 43 -0.21 18.27 -3.54
CA SER A 43 -1.57 18.82 -3.48
C SER A 43 -2.11 18.78 -2.05
N GLY A 44 -2.31 19.96 -1.45
CA GLY A 44 -2.95 20.11 -0.13
C GLY A 44 -4.36 19.51 -0.06
N PRO A 45 -5.26 19.81 -1.02
CA PRO A 45 -6.59 19.18 -1.05
C PRO A 45 -6.53 17.65 -1.12
N LEU A 46 -5.60 17.09 -1.92
CA LEU A 46 -5.41 15.65 -1.99
C LEU A 46 -4.86 15.07 -0.69
N HIS A 47 -3.94 15.77 -0.03
CA HIS A 47 -3.43 15.39 1.28
C HIS A 47 -4.56 15.25 2.31
N ASP A 48 -5.42 16.25 2.39
CA ASP A 48 -6.53 16.25 3.33
C ASP A 48 -7.56 15.17 3.00
N ALA A 49 -7.82 14.92 1.71
CA ALA A 49 -8.68 13.82 1.27
C ALA A 49 -8.09 12.46 1.67
N LEU A 50 -6.79 12.24 1.45
CA LEU A 50 -6.12 10.98 1.80
C LEU A 50 -6.14 10.73 3.32
N LEU A 51 -6.01 11.76 4.16
CA LEU A 51 -6.13 11.60 5.62
C LEU A 51 -7.54 11.24 6.07
N ARG A 52 -8.58 11.66 5.34
CA ARG A 52 -9.97 11.29 5.62
C ARG A 52 -10.34 9.90 5.10
N SER A 53 -9.70 9.46 4.03
CA SER A 53 -10.01 8.19 3.34
C SER A 53 -8.96 7.12 3.64
N SER A 54 -9.01 6.54 4.84
CA SER A 54 -8.06 5.48 5.21
C SER A 54 -8.26 4.26 4.34
N ARG A 55 -7.17 3.82 3.69
CA ARG A 55 -7.17 2.61 2.86
C ARG A 55 -7.43 1.33 3.66
N GLY A 56 -7.29 1.35 4.99
CA GLY A 56 -7.49 0.19 5.86
C GLY A 56 -8.92 -0.34 5.83
N TYR A 57 -9.91 0.55 5.86
CA TYR A 57 -11.32 0.19 5.79
C TYR A 57 -11.69 -0.51 4.47
N HIS A 58 -11.01 -0.11 3.40
CA HIS A 58 -11.17 -0.62 2.04
C HIS A 58 -10.31 -1.86 1.75
N SER A 59 -9.60 -2.39 2.75
CA SER A 59 -8.83 -3.62 2.60
C SER A 59 -9.75 -4.83 2.62
N LEU A 60 -9.42 -5.85 1.82
CA LEU A 60 -10.07 -7.16 1.96
C LEU A 60 -9.72 -7.74 3.33
N PRO A 61 -10.67 -8.45 3.99
CA PRO A 61 -10.40 -9.09 5.26
C PRO A 61 -9.21 -10.06 5.10
N LEU A 62 -8.26 -9.97 6.02
CA LEU A 62 -7.13 -10.87 6.06
C LEU A 62 -7.61 -12.28 6.48
N PRO A 63 -6.98 -13.35 5.96
CA PRO A 63 -7.13 -14.68 6.50
C PRO A 63 -6.91 -14.70 8.03
N SER A 64 -7.75 -15.44 8.75
CA SER A 64 -7.75 -15.47 10.23
C SER A 64 -6.43 -15.96 10.84
N ASN A 65 -5.61 -16.69 10.08
CA ASN A 65 -4.30 -17.17 10.48
C ASN A 65 -3.16 -16.16 10.29
N ILE A 66 -3.41 -14.98 9.69
CA ILE A 66 -2.40 -13.95 9.42
C ILE A 66 -2.26 -12.93 10.58
N GLY A 67 -3.10 -13.00 11.61
CA GLY A 67 -2.98 -12.14 12.81
C GLY A 67 -3.18 -10.63 12.53
N ASP A 68 -2.85 -9.78 13.52
CA ASP A 68 -2.92 -8.30 13.44
C ASP A 68 -1.78 -7.71 12.59
N VAL A 69 -1.73 -8.08 11.30
CA VAL A 69 -0.78 -7.51 10.33
C VAL A 69 -1.41 -6.28 9.67
N ASN A 70 -0.82 -5.12 9.90
CA ASN A 70 -1.18 -3.91 9.16
C ASN A 70 -0.74 -4.06 7.69
N ILE A 71 -1.69 -4.05 6.76
CA ILE A 71 -1.46 -4.05 5.30
C ILE A 71 -2.02 -2.80 4.60
N GLU A 72 -2.34 -1.75 5.37
CA GLU A 72 -2.94 -0.52 4.87
C GLU A 72 -2.12 0.11 3.74
N THR A 73 -0.80 0.08 3.91
CA THR A 73 0.20 0.74 3.06
C THR A 73 0.92 -0.21 2.12
N SER A 74 0.49 -1.48 2.05
CA SER A 74 1.06 -2.45 1.11
C SER A 74 0.72 -2.06 -0.34
N ALA A 75 1.74 -1.96 -1.19
CA ALA A 75 1.59 -1.86 -2.65
C ALA A 75 1.17 -3.21 -3.26
N LEU A 76 1.58 -4.31 -2.63
CA LEU A 76 1.12 -5.66 -2.93
C LEU A 76 -0.11 -5.95 -2.08
N ARG A 77 -1.26 -5.36 -2.43
CA ARG A 77 -2.53 -6.01 -2.08
C ARG A 77 -2.75 -7.12 -3.09
N MET A 78 -1.95 -8.17 -2.96
CA MET A 78 -2.25 -9.44 -3.58
C MET A 78 -3.66 -9.81 -3.11
N PRO A 79 -4.56 -10.22 -4.01
CA PRO A 79 -5.76 -10.92 -3.59
C PRO A 79 -5.26 -12.14 -2.79
N TRP A 80 -5.49 -12.17 -1.48
CA TRP A 80 -5.18 -13.32 -0.62
C TRP A 80 -6.16 -14.48 -0.90
N TRP A 81 -6.29 -14.88 -2.16
CA TRP A 81 -7.23 -15.89 -2.61
C TRP A 81 -6.48 -17.12 -3.08
N ILE A 82 -6.99 -18.26 -2.64
CA ILE A 82 -6.53 -19.63 -2.92
C ILE A 82 -6.57 -19.95 -4.43
N ASP A 83 -7.22 -19.10 -5.25
CA ASP A 83 -7.44 -19.32 -6.67
C ASP A 83 -6.97 -18.12 -7.52
N VAL A 84 -5.88 -18.32 -8.24
CA VAL A 84 -5.23 -17.36 -9.16
C VAL A 84 -5.85 -17.34 -10.56
N SER A 85 -6.84 -18.20 -10.84
CA SER A 85 -7.52 -18.27 -12.14
C SER A 85 -8.63 -17.23 -12.30
N VAL A 86 -9.00 -16.55 -11.21
CA VAL A 86 -9.98 -15.46 -11.24
C VAL A 86 -9.28 -14.17 -11.68
N HIS A 87 -9.86 -13.41 -12.61
CA HIS A 87 -9.32 -12.12 -13.03
C HIS A 87 -9.22 -11.17 -11.83
N GLN A 88 -8.01 -10.97 -11.30
CA GLN A 88 -7.80 -10.20 -10.08
C GLN A 88 -6.89 -8.99 -10.37
N SER A 89 -7.39 -7.80 -10.01
CA SER A 89 -6.64 -6.55 -10.13
C SER A 89 -6.07 -6.16 -8.77
N LEU A 90 -4.79 -5.81 -8.75
CA LEU A 90 -4.13 -5.19 -7.61
C LEU A 90 -4.83 -3.87 -7.28
N LEU A 91 -4.98 -3.55 -5.99
CA LEU A 91 -5.27 -2.19 -5.57
C LEU A 91 -3.99 -1.36 -5.78
N PRO A 92 -4.03 -0.23 -6.52
CA PRO A 92 -2.85 0.61 -6.69
C PRO A 92 -2.32 1.01 -5.32
N GLY A 93 -1.01 0.97 -5.11
CA GLY A 93 -0.41 1.40 -3.85
C GLY A 93 -0.68 2.88 -3.58
N LEU A 94 -0.44 3.32 -2.35
CA LEU A 94 -0.69 4.72 -1.96
C LEU A 94 0.15 5.69 -2.82
N TYR A 95 1.37 5.31 -3.19
CA TYR A 95 2.21 6.08 -4.08
C TYR A 95 1.57 6.25 -5.46
N GLU A 96 1.16 5.14 -6.11
CA GLU A 96 0.52 5.17 -7.43
C GLU A 96 -0.78 5.98 -7.41
N THR A 97 -1.59 5.80 -6.35
CA THR A 97 -2.79 6.61 -6.13
C THR A 97 -2.48 8.10 -6.09
N ILE A 98 -1.46 8.52 -5.33
CA ILE A 98 -1.04 9.93 -5.25
C ILE A 98 -0.62 10.42 -6.64
N GLN A 99 0.25 9.69 -7.34
CA GLN A 99 0.77 10.13 -8.63
C GLN A 99 -0.35 10.28 -9.67
N VAL A 100 -1.28 9.33 -9.75
CA VAL A 100 -2.42 9.40 -10.67
C VAL A 100 -3.32 10.59 -10.35
N LEU A 101 -3.75 10.74 -9.09
CA LEU A 101 -4.69 11.81 -8.72
C LEU A 101 -4.08 13.21 -8.91
N GLN A 102 -2.79 13.39 -8.59
CA GLN A 102 -2.10 14.66 -8.86
C GLN A 102 -1.95 14.92 -10.36
N SER A 103 -1.67 13.89 -11.16
CA SER A 103 -1.52 14.04 -12.61
C SER A 103 -2.83 14.39 -13.30
N LEU A 104 -3.97 13.96 -12.73
CA LEU A 104 -5.30 14.30 -13.24
C LEU A 104 -5.73 15.74 -12.91
N ASP A 105 -5.09 16.39 -11.94
CA ASP A 105 -5.40 17.76 -11.47
C ASP A 105 -6.91 17.98 -11.27
N ILE A 106 -7.59 17.02 -10.61
CA ILE A 106 -9.04 17.04 -10.40
C ILE A 106 -9.41 18.23 -9.50
N ARG A 107 -10.40 19.01 -9.92
CA ARG A 107 -10.91 20.19 -9.21
C ARG A 107 -12.35 20.00 -8.77
N GLN A 108 -12.75 20.82 -7.81
CA GLN A 108 -14.14 20.85 -7.36
C GLN A 108 -15.05 21.23 -8.53
N GLY A 109 -16.03 20.36 -8.82
CA GLY A 109 -16.98 20.53 -9.92
C GLY A 109 -16.65 19.73 -11.18
N ASP A 110 -15.52 19.02 -11.21
CA ASP A 110 -15.17 18.14 -12.32
C ASP A 110 -15.99 16.84 -12.29
N ASP A 111 -16.44 16.39 -13.46
CA ASP A 111 -17.06 15.08 -13.65
C ASP A 111 -15.97 14.01 -13.85
N VAL A 112 -15.88 13.03 -12.94
CA VAL A 112 -14.84 12.00 -12.95
C VAL A 112 -15.44 10.62 -13.21
N LEU A 113 -14.97 9.94 -14.26
CA LEU A 113 -15.26 8.52 -14.49
C LEU A 113 -14.07 7.66 -14.06
N ILE A 114 -14.29 6.80 -13.05
CA ILE A 114 -13.31 5.81 -12.60
C ILE A 114 -13.68 4.44 -13.17
N ILE A 115 -12.78 3.83 -13.95
CA ILE A 115 -12.98 2.49 -14.53
C ILE A 115 -12.18 1.47 -13.72
N GLY A 116 -12.82 0.35 -13.36
CA GLY A 116 -12.25 -0.68 -12.49
C GLY A 116 -12.14 -0.33 -10.99
N PRO A 117 -13.06 0.44 -10.38
CA PRO A 117 -12.95 0.80 -8.97
C PRO A 117 -13.11 -0.45 -8.10
N ARG A 118 -12.04 -0.88 -7.43
CA ARG A 118 -12.10 -1.90 -6.38
C ARG A 118 -11.79 -1.27 -5.03
N GLY A 119 -12.45 -1.76 -3.98
CA GLY A 119 -12.25 -1.30 -2.60
C GLY A 119 -13.07 -0.09 -2.18
N ASN A 120 -13.82 0.59 -3.06
CA ASN A 120 -14.66 1.76 -2.73
C ASN A 120 -13.93 2.96 -2.07
N TRP A 121 -12.59 2.98 -2.00
CA TRP A 121 -11.84 4.05 -1.32
C TRP A 121 -12.03 5.45 -1.94
N TRP A 122 -12.42 5.50 -3.20
CA TRP A 122 -12.69 6.72 -3.94
C TRP A 122 -14.03 7.38 -3.55
N THR A 123 -14.93 6.67 -2.87
CA THR A 123 -16.24 7.25 -2.46
C THR A 123 -16.12 8.24 -1.30
N GLU A 124 -14.94 8.32 -0.66
CA GLU A 124 -14.69 9.14 0.52
C GLU A 124 -13.89 10.42 0.21
N ILE A 125 -13.55 10.66 -1.07
CA ILE A 125 -12.72 11.79 -1.53
C ILE A 125 -13.54 13.09 -1.68
N ALA A 126 -14.82 13.09 -1.32
CA ALA A 126 -15.69 14.25 -1.36
C ALA A 126 -15.37 15.31 -0.28
#